data_AF-A0A8T4PZK4-F1
#
_entry.id   AF-A0A8T4PZK4-F1
#
_cell.length_a   1.000
_cell.length_b   1.000
_cell.length_c   1.000
_cell.angle_alpha   90.00
_cell.angle_beta   90.00
_cell.angle_gamma   90.00
#
_symmetry.space_group_name_H-M   'P 1'
#
loop_
_entity.id
_entity.type
_entity.pdbx_description
1 polymer ?
#
loop_
_entity_poly.entity_id
_entity_poly.type
_entity_poly.pdbx_seq_one_letter_code
_entity_poly.pdbx_strand_id
1 'polypeptide(L)' 'NMIVDFKEKEETGSNIINAGVYVFNKDVFNFFDKDVKSLERDLFPKLAKLNQLQGFFTKGEYYHAGGN' A
#
# COMPACT_ATOMS: atom_id res chain seq x y z
N ASN A 1 7.34 5.60 8.90
CA ASN A 1 8.00 4.28 8.92
C ASN A 1 8.14 3.74 7.50
N MET A 2 9.36 3.45 7.04
CA MET A 2 9.62 3.00 5.67
C MET A 2 9.04 1.59 5.44
N ILE A 3 8.33 1.41 4.33
CA ILE A 3 7.84 0.10 3.90
C ILE A 3 8.82 -0.44 2.87
N VAL A 4 9.51 -1.53 3.24
CA VAL A 4 10.55 -2.15 2.40
C VAL A 4 10.01 -3.27 1.50
N ASP A 5 8.84 -3.81 1.84
CA ASP A 5 8.13 -4.80 1.05
C ASP A 5 6.62 -4.65 1.27
N PHE A 6 5.82 -4.95 0.24
CA PHE A 6 4.36 -4.91 0.30
C PHE A 6 3.80 -6.15 -0.40
N LYS A 7 2.97 -6.91 0.32
CA LYS A 7 2.35 -8.12 -0.18
C LYS A 7 0.86 -8.16 0.17
N GLU A 8 0.03 -8.45 -0.82
CA GLU A 8 -1.42 -8.50 -0.64
C GLU A 8 -1.83 -9.83 0.01
N LYS A 9 -2.56 -9.78 1.14
CA LYS A 9 -3.23 -10.94 1.77
C LYS A 9 -2.32 -12.13 2.07
N GLU A 10 -1.05 -11.90 2.44
CA GLU A 10 -0.21 -12.93 3.05
C GLU A 10 -0.35 -12.90 4.57
N GLU A 11 -0.33 -14.08 5.20
CA GLU A 11 -0.18 -14.18 6.66
C GLU A 11 1.22 -13.68 7.03
N THR A 12 1.28 -12.47 7.57
CA THR A 12 2.48 -11.93 8.18
C THR A 12 2.37 -12.07 9.69
N GLY A 13 3.50 -12.27 10.39
CA GLY A 13 3.53 -12.23 11.86
C GLY A 13 3.26 -10.84 12.46
N SER A 14 2.71 -9.90 11.69
CA SER A 14 2.45 -8.52 12.09
C SER A 14 0.94 -8.20 12.01
N ASN A 15 0.44 -7.44 12.99
CA ASN A 15 -0.96 -6.99 13.02
C ASN A 15 -1.19 -5.70 12.21
N ILE A 16 -0.37 -5.47 11.17
CA ILE A 16 -0.45 -4.27 10.34
C ILE A 16 -1.22 -4.61 9.07
N ILE A 17 -2.32 -3.91 8.86
CA ILE A 17 -3.16 -4.04 7.66
C ILE A 17 -3.02 -2.79 6.78
N ASN A 18 -3.19 -2.97 5.48
CA ASN A 18 -3.42 -1.86 4.57
C ASN A 18 -4.89 -1.41 4.69
N ALA A 19 -5.11 -0.17 5.10
CA ALA A 19 -6.44 0.42 5.32
C ALA A 19 -7.12 0.97 4.05
N GLY A 20 -6.47 0.90 2.87
CA GLY A 20 -7.00 1.43 1.62
C GLY A 20 -7.01 2.96 1.54
N VAL A 21 -6.30 3.66 2.44
CA VAL A 21 -6.21 5.12 2.48
C VAL A 21 -4.79 5.53 2.14
N TYR A 22 -4.64 6.40 1.14
CA TYR A 22 -3.34 6.77 0.59
C TYR A 22 -3.25 8.27 0.34
N VAL A 23 -2.06 8.83 0.53
CA VAL A 23 -1.70 10.19 0.14
C VAL A 23 -0.52 10.10 -0.82
N PHE A 24 -0.67 10.67 -2.00
CA PHE A 24 0.34 10.61 -3.05
C PHE A 24 0.81 12.00 -3.46
N ASN A 25 2.10 12.11 -3.80
CA ASN A 25 2.55 13.19 -4.69
C ASN A 25 2.05 12.88 -6.12
N LYS A 26 1.68 13.91 -6.88
CA LYS A 26 1.28 13.81 -8.29
C LYS A 26 2.32 13.08 -9.15
N ASP A 27 3.60 13.16 -8.80
CA ASP A 27 4.65 12.44 -9.51
C ASP A 27 4.47 10.91 -9.50
N VAL A 28 3.59 10.37 -8.63
CA VAL A 28 3.23 8.95 -8.62
C VAL A 28 2.69 8.49 -9.98
N PHE A 29 2.03 9.37 -10.73
CA PHE A 29 1.46 9.04 -12.04
C PHE A 29 2.52 8.66 -13.07
N ASN A 30 3.78 9.06 -12.88
CA ASN A 30 4.89 8.65 -13.74
C ASN A 30 5.20 7.14 -13.66
N PHE A 31 4.74 6.47 -12.60
CA PHE A 31 4.90 5.03 -12.41
C PHE A 31 3.73 4.20 -12.95
N PHE A 32 2.67 4.85 -13.43
CA PHE A 32 1.55 4.19 -14.09
C PHE A 32 1.88 3.98 -15.56
N ASP A 33 2.43 2.81 -15.84
CA ASP A 33 2.50 2.26 -17.20
C ASP A 33 1.23 1.45 -17.52
N LYS A 34 1.12 0.97 -18.77
CA LYS A 34 -0.01 0.15 -19.24
C LYS A 34 -0.17 -1.18 -18.49
N ASP A 35 0.84 -1.59 -17.72
CA ASP A 35 0.89 -2.87 -17.03
C ASP A 35 0.48 -2.75 -15.56
N VAL A 36 0.35 -1.53 -15.02
CA VAL A 36 -0.19 -1.28 -13.68
C VAL A 36 -1.71 -1.42 -13.68
N LYS A 37 -2.21 -2.47 -13.03
CA LYS A 37 -3.65 -2.78 -12.89
C LYS A 37 -4.12 -2.76 -11.43
N SER A 38 -3.21 -2.94 -10.47
CA SER A 38 -3.46 -2.91 -9.04
C SER A 38 -2.39 -2.09 -8.32
N LEU A 39 -2.81 -1.27 -7.37
CA LEU A 39 -1.87 -0.54 -6.52
C LEU A 39 -1.06 -1.52 -5.66
N GLU A 40 -1.75 -2.51 -5.07
CA GLU A 40 -1.22 -3.50 -4.16
C GLU A 40 -0.21 -4.45 -4.83
N ARG A 41 -0.50 -4.91 -6.04
CA ARG A 41 0.33 -5.92 -6.72
C ARG A 41 1.39 -5.30 -7.63
N ASP A 42 1.11 -4.16 -8.24
CA ASP A 42 1.95 -3.62 -9.30
C ASP A 42 2.68 -2.36 -8.87
N LEU A 43 2.00 -1.41 -8.22
CA LEU A 43 2.59 -0.11 -7.88
C LEU A 43 3.39 -0.11 -6.57
N PHE A 44 2.80 -0.60 -5.48
CA PHE A 44 3.42 -0.55 -4.15
C PHE A 44 4.71 -1.36 -4.06
N PRO A 45 4.83 -2.56 -4.66
CA PRO A 45 6.12 -3.25 -4.69
C PRO A 45 7.20 -2.48 -5.46
N LYS A 46 6.84 -1.74 -6.53
CA LYS A 46 7.78 -0.87 -7.25
C LYS A 46 8.23 0.29 -6.35
N LEU A 47 7.29 0.99 -5.70
CA LEU A 47 7.59 2.13 -4.83
C LEU A 47 8.39 1.71 -3.57
N ALA A 48 8.10 0.54 -3.00
CA ALA A 48 8.85 0.00 -1.87
C ALA A 48 10.32 -0.24 -2.23
N LYS A 49 10.60 -0.85 -3.39
CA LYS A 49 11.97 -1.06 -3.90
C LYS A 49 12.72 0.25 -4.16
N LEU A 50 11.99 1.33 -4.47
CA LEU A 50 12.55 2.68 -4.67
C LEU A 50 12.66 3.49 -3.36
N ASN A 51 12.31 2.92 -2.20
CA ASN A 51 12.21 3.61 -0.91
C ASN A 51 11.24 4.81 -0.93
N GLN A 52 10.23 4.77 -1.79
CA GLN A 52 9.21 5.80 -1.96
C GLN A 52 7.86 5.41 -1.35
N LEU A 53 7.79 4.29 -0.62
CA LEU A 53 6.59 3.86 0.10
C LEU A 53 6.78 4.01 1.62
N GLN A 54 5.85 4.72 2.26
CA GLN A 54 5.90 4.98 3.69
C GLN A 54 4.56 4.65 4.36
N GLY A 55 4.64 3.97 5.51
CA GLY A 55 3.50 3.62 6.34
C GLY A 55 3.22 4.70 7.39
N PHE A 56 1.94 5.09 7.48
CA PHE A 56 1.40 5.92 8.54
C PHE A 56 0.51 5.07 9.44
N PHE A 57 0.89 4.96 10.71
CA PHE A 57 0.20 4.12 11.69
C PHE A 57 -0.72 4.96 12.56
N THR A 58 -2.00 4.58 12.58
CA THR A 58 -3.00 5.20 13.45
C THR A 58 -3.36 4.24 14.58
N LYS A 59 -3.77 4.81 15.72
CA LYS A 59 -4.27 4.06 16.89
C LYS A 59 -5.78 4.25 17.04
N GLY A 60 -6.51 4.17 15.93
CA GLY A 60 -7.96 4.33 15.88
C GLY A 60 -8.64 3.03 15.44
N GLU A 61 -9.96 2.98 15.58
CA GLU A 61 -10.75 1.88 15.04
C GLU A 61 -10.84 1.99 13.52
N TYR A 62 -10.65 0.86 12.85
CA TYR A 62 -10.82 0.74 11.40
C TYR A 62 -11.96 -0.23 11.14
N TYR A 63 -12.98 0.23 10.43
CA TYR A 63 -14.13 -0.56 10.04
C TYR A 63 -14.16 -0.72 8.53
N HIS A 64 -14.07 -1.97 8.07
CA HIS A 64 -14.28 -2.30 6.67
C HIS A 64 -15.74 -2.73 6.47
N ALA A 65 -16.54 -1.90 5.80
CA ALA A 65 -17.97 -2.13 5.59
C ALA A 65 -18.29 -3.06 4.39
N GLY A 66 -17.28 -3.54 3.68
CA GLY A 66 -17.45 -4.45 2.54
C GLY A 66 -17.49 -5.91 3.00
N GLY A 67 -18.66 -6.38 3.40
CA GLY A 67 -18.98 -7.79 3.60
C GLY A 67 -20.38 -8.05 3.02
N ASN A 68 -20.59 -9.21 2.38
CA ASN A 68 -21.95 -9.68 2.09
C ASN A 68 -22.71 -9.92 3.39
#